data_AF-A0AAV5TBG7-F1
#
_entry.id   AF-A0AAV5TBG7-F1
#
_cell.length_a   1.000
_cell.length_b   1.000
_cell.length_c   1.000
_cell.angle_alpha   90.00
_cell.angle_beta   90.00
_cell.angle_gamma   90.00
#
_symmetry.space_group_name_H-M   'P 1'
#
loop_
_entity.id
_entity.type
_entity.pdbx_description
1 polymer ?
#
loop_
_entity_poly.entity_id
_entity_poly.type
_entity_poly.pdbx_seq_one_letter_code
_entity_poly.pdbx_strand_id
1 'polypeptide(L)'
;EDPVGRRDINNPMLMMSVPRYIREDAKLMANLENNSDQLLTHLDTHATFVDILETFSSKDSPDFSTAVHRLALNGSSLLRPLPEGPRNCRTLPIPPEYCICETTKTQLNVTDNHLAIGKAVPKFLNRRLVEKKISKICAELDMDELTELQRIEGAEELYEVTVKLRPGGGIFRTFVMGTNGNYSVIVPEVPRLNKYGTKGFCTSINELRPICFCKSFLPKTTTSKS
;
A
#
# COMPACT_ATOMS: atom_id res chain seq x y z
N GLU A 1 2.00 0.73 16.12
CA GLU A 1 0.59 0.96 15.76
C GLU A 1 -0.22 -0.21 16.28
N ASP A 2 -1.46 0.04 16.68
CA ASP A 2 -2.39 -1.00 17.11
C ASP A 2 -2.91 -1.80 15.89
N PRO A 3 -3.09 -3.13 15.96
CA PRO A 3 -3.58 -3.92 14.83
C PRO A 3 -4.91 -3.43 14.25
N VAL A 4 -5.81 -2.87 15.08
CA VAL A 4 -7.10 -2.32 14.63
C VAL A 4 -6.88 -1.08 13.76
N GLY A 5 -6.07 -0.13 14.23
CA GLY A 5 -5.76 1.09 13.46
C GLY A 5 -5.11 0.79 12.11
N ARG A 6 -4.28 -0.26 12.02
CA ARG A 6 -3.71 -0.71 10.74
C ARG A 6 -4.80 -1.24 9.80
N ARG A 7 -5.76 -2.01 10.32
CA ARG A 7 -6.87 -2.54 9.52
C ARG A 7 -7.69 -1.40 8.95
N ASP A 8 -7.96 -0.36 9.74
CA ASP A 8 -8.73 0.81 9.30
C ASP A 8 -8.01 1.62 8.21
N ILE A 9 -6.68 1.76 8.31
CA ILE A 9 -5.87 2.44 7.27
C ILE A 9 -5.93 1.69 5.94
N ASN A 10 -5.85 0.36 5.98
CA ASN A 10 -5.85 -0.47 4.76
C ASN A 10 -7.26 -0.84 4.28
N ASN A 11 -8.29 -0.62 5.09
CA ASN A 11 -9.70 -0.87 4.77
C ASN A 11 -10.55 0.40 4.98
N PRO A 12 -10.31 1.47 4.20
CA PRO A 12 -11.06 2.70 4.35
C PRO A 12 -12.55 2.49 4.05
N MET A 13 -13.40 3.11 4.87
CA MET A 13 -14.85 3.08 4.67
C MET A 13 -15.26 3.92 3.46
N LEU A 14 -16.06 3.33 2.56
CA LEU A 14 -16.78 4.03 1.50
C LEU A 14 -18.27 4.11 1.88
N MET A 15 -18.84 5.32 1.84
CA MET A 15 -20.27 5.53 2.03
C MET A 15 -20.84 6.22 0.79
N MET A 16 -21.98 5.74 0.30
CA MET A 16 -22.69 6.29 -0.85
C MET A 16 -24.11 6.68 -0.45
N SER A 17 -24.57 7.85 -0.90
CA SER A 17 -25.97 8.26 -0.77
C SER A 17 -26.59 8.38 -2.15
N VAL A 18 -27.63 7.57 -2.40
CA VAL A 18 -28.33 7.54 -3.68
C VAL A 18 -29.39 8.65 -3.72
N PRO A 19 -29.48 9.49 -4.77
CA PRO A 19 -30.54 10.48 -4.91
C PRO A 19 -31.95 9.85 -4.89
N ARG A 20 -32.92 10.50 -4.23
CA ARG A 20 -34.27 9.90 -4.02
C ARG A 20 -34.94 9.43 -5.31
N TYR A 21 -34.86 10.23 -6.38
CA TYR A 21 -35.55 9.96 -7.65
C TYR A 21 -35.05 8.71 -8.39
N ILE A 22 -33.84 8.20 -8.09
CA ILE A 22 -33.33 6.97 -8.72
C ILE A 22 -33.44 5.74 -7.82
N ARG A 23 -33.85 5.88 -6.56
CA ARG A 23 -33.97 4.75 -5.62
C ARG A 23 -35.09 3.78 -5.98
N GLU A 24 -36.02 4.20 -6.84
CA GLU A 24 -37.10 3.35 -7.35
C GLU A 24 -36.57 2.27 -8.32
N ASP A 25 -35.35 2.43 -8.85
CA ASP A 25 -34.72 1.40 -9.66
C ASP A 25 -34.21 0.25 -8.77
N ALA A 26 -35.00 -0.83 -8.75
CA ALA A 26 -34.70 -2.01 -7.94
C ALA A 26 -33.38 -2.68 -8.32
N LYS A 27 -32.95 -2.62 -9.58
CA LYS A 27 -31.70 -3.25 -10.03
C LYS A 27 -30.50 -2.46 -9.55
N LEU A 28 -30.55 -1.13 -9.66
CA LEU A 28 -29.53 -0.22 -9.11
C LEU A 28 -29.34 -0.47 -7.61
N MET A 29 -30.44 -0.48 -6.86
CA MET A 29 -30.38 -0.66 -5.40
C MET A 29 -29.86 -2.05 -5.03
N ALA A 30 -30.31 -3.11 -5.72
CA ALA A 30 -29.80 -4.46 -5.49
C ALA A 30 -28.32 -4.60 -5.82
N ASN A 31 -27.83 -3.98 -6.90
CA ASN A 31 -26.40 -3.98 -7.23
C ASN A 31 -25.59 -3.30 -6.10
N LEU A 32 -26.04 -2.14 -5.62
CA LEU A 32 -25.34 -1.42 -4.55
C LEU A 32 -25.26 -2.24 -3.25
N GLU A 33 -26.36 -2.90 -2.88
CA GLU A 33 -26.41 -3.77 -1.69
C GLU A 33 -25.47 -4.97 -1.87
N ASN A 34 -25.62 -5.75 -2.95
CA ASN A 34 -24.78 -6.92 -3.21
C ASN A 34 -23.29 -6.58 -3.33
N ASN A 35 -22.97 -5.46 -3.96
CA ASN A 35 -21.59 -5.02 -4.15
C ASN A 35 -20.96 -4.51 -2.86
N SER A 36 -21.75 -4.09 -1.87
CA SER A 36 -21.25 -3.63 -0.57
C SER A 36 -20.64 -4.77 0.27
N ASP A 37 -21.05 -6.02 0.02
CA ASP A 37 -20.52 -7.22 0.67
C ASP A 37 -19.27 -7.79 -0.03
N GLN A 38 -18.76 -7.12 -1.07
CA GLN A 38 -17.61 -7.57 -1.85
C GLN A 38 -16.35 -6.77 -1.52
N LEU A 39 -15.17 -7.35 -1.83
CA LEU A 39 -13.92 -6.59 -1.80
C LEU A 39 -13.90 -5.56 -2.94
N LEU A 40 -13.88 -4.28 -2.57
CA LEU A 40 -13.86 -3.14 -3.49
C LEU A 40 -12.51 -2.41 -3.44
N THR A 41 -12.21 -1.67 -4.50
CA THR A 41 -11.01 -0.85 -4.64
C THR A 41 -11.37 0.59 -4.99
N HIS A 42 -10.41 1.51 -4.83
CA HIS A 42 -10.57 2.88 -5.32
C HIS A 42 -10.74 2.96 -6.84
N LEU A 43 -10.33 1.93 -7.59
CA LEU A 43 -10.54 1.87 -9.03
C LEU A 43 -12.01 1.59 -9.37
N ASP A 44 -12.73 0.83 -8.52
CA ASP A 44 -14.17 0.64 -8.64
C ASP A 44 -14.92 1.95 -8.34
N THR A 45 -14.44 2.72 -7.36
CA THR A 45 -14.99 4.07 -7.08
C THR A 45 -14.80 5.00 -8.29
N HIS A 46 -13.60 5.01 -8.88
CA HIS A 46 -13.34 5.77 -10.11
C HIS A 46 -14.24 5.31 -11.27
N ALA A 47 -14.35 3.99 -11.50
CA ALA A 47 -15.21 3.43 -12.53
C ALA A 47 -16.69 3.78 -12.33
N THR A 48 -17.14 3.83 -11.07
CA THR A 48 -18.48 4.27 -10.68
C THR A 48 -18.74 5.72 -11.06
N PHE A 49 -17.78 6.63 -10.83
CA PHE A 49 -17.94 8.03 -11.26
C PHE A 49 -18.01 8.17 -12.78
N VAL A 50 -17.19 7.42 -13.53
CA VAL A 50 -17.27 7.43 -15.00
C VAL A 50 -18.62 6.87 -15.48
N ASP A 51 -19.11 5.80 -14.86
CA ASP A 51 -20.45 5.25 -15.15
C ASP A 51 -21.58 6.25 -14.86
N ILE A 52 -21.53 6.97 -13.73
CA ILE A 52 -22.48 8.05 -13.42
C ILE A 52 -22.46 9.11 -14.53
N LEU A 53 -21.28 9.60 -14.91
CA LEU A 53 -21.16 10.65 -15.93
C LEU A 53 -21.77 10.23 -17.26
N GLU A 54 -21.48 9.01 -17.73
CA GLU A 54 -22.00 8.53 -19.02
C GLU A 54 -23.50 8.21 -18.96
N THR A 55 -23.92 7.51 -17.90
CA THR A 55 -25.32 7.06 -17.74
C THR A 55 -26.28 8.23 -17.69
N PHE A 56 -25.96 9.27 -16.92
CA PHE A 56 -26.84 10.41 -16.73
C PHE A 56 -26.60 11.55 -17.74
N SER A 57 -25.63 11.41 -18.65
CA SER A 57 -25.48 12.31 -19.80
C SER A 57 -26.33 11.87 -20.99
N SER A 58 -26.74 10.60 -21.07
CA SER A 58 -27.66 10.11 -22.10
C SER A 58 -29.10 10.57 -21.82
N LYS A 59 -29.90 10.69 -22.88
CA LYS A 59 -31.35 10.91 -22.76
C LYS A 59 -32.13 9.61 -22.55
N ASP A 60 -31.47 8.46 -22.72
CA ASP A 60 -32.08 7.15 -22.56
C ASP A 60 -32.17 6.75 -21.09
N SER A 61 -33.16 5.90 -20.77
CA SER A 61 -33.25 5.30 -19.44
C SER A 61 -32.04 4.40 -19.17
N PRO A 62 -31.39 4.50 -17.99
CA PRO A 62 -30.30 3.62 -17.62
C PRO A 62 -30.71 2.15 -17.55
N ASP A 63 -29.87 1.23 -18.02
CA ASP A 63 -30.06 -0.21 -17.79
C ASP A 63 -29.03 -0.78 -16.81
N PHE A 64 -29.35 -0.80 -15.51
CA PHE A 64 -28.45 -1.35 -14.48
C PHE A 64 -28.37 -2.88 -14.43
N SER A 65 -28.95 -3.61 -15.39
CA SER A 65 -28.91 -5.09 -15.38
C SER A 65 -27.62 -5.70 -15.89
N THR A 66 -26.81 -4.94 -16.62
CA THR A 66 -25.62 -5.46 -17.30
C THR A 66 -24.35 -4.89 -16.70
N ALA A 67 -23.31 -5.73 -16.65
CA ALA A 67 -21.96 -5.28 -16.33
C ALA A 67 -21.46 -4.38 -17.46
N VAL A 68 -20.85 -3.25 -17.10
CA VAL A 68 -20.22 -2.35 -18.07
C VAL A 68 -18.72 -2.59 -18.02
N HIS A 69 -18.17 -3.26 -19.03
CA HIS A 69 -16.73 -3.44 -19.16
C HIS A 69 -16.16 -2.36 -20.07
N ARG A 70 -15.22 -1.57 -19.54
CA ARG A 70 -14.42 -0.64 -20.34
C ARG A 70 -12.97 -1.07 -20.29
N LEU A 71 -12.38 -1.35 -21.44
CA LEU A 71 -10.97 -1.78 -21.55
C LEU A 71 -9.98 -0.79 -20.92
N ALA A 72 -10.33 0.49 -20.84
CA ALA A 72 -9.49 1.54 -20.25
C ALA A 72 -9.65 1.69 -18.72
N LEU A 73 -10.60 1.00 -18.09
CA LEU A 73 -10.85 1.09 -16.65
C LEU A 73 -10.39 -0.18 -15.95
N ASN A 74 -9.55 0.00 -14.93
CA ASN A 74 -9.04 -1.09 -14.09
C ASN A 74 -10.00 -1.45 -12.92
N GLY A 75 -11.26 -1.00 -12.98
CA GLY A 75 -12.27 -1.18 -11.94
C GLY A 75 -13.67 -1.33 -12.52
N SER A 76 -14.60 -1.76 -11.69
CA SER A 76 -16.00 -2.02 -12.04
C SER A 76 -16.92 -1.04 -11.32
N SER A 77 -17.95 -0.55 -12.02
CA SER A 77 -18.94 0.35 -11.42
C SER A 77 -19.74 -0.36 -10.34
N LEU A 78 -19.92 0.29 -9.18
CA LEU A 78 -20.75 -0.20 -8.09
C LEU A 78 -22.24 -0.15 -8.42
N LEU A 79 -22.64 0.58 -9.47
CA LEU A 79 -24.03 0.68 -9.91
C LEU A 79 -24.48 -0.54 -10.76
N ARG A 80 -23.53 -1.41 -11.12
CA ARG A 80 -23.71 -2.54 -12.04
C ARG A 80 -23.37 -3.86 -11.34
N PRO A 81 -23.77 -5.01 -11.90
CA PRO A 81 -23.24 -6.30 -11.46
C PRO A 81 -21.71 -6.32 -11.60
N LEU A 82 -21.01 -6.78 -10.57
CA LEU A 82 -19.56 -6.98 -10.62
C LEU A 82 -19.21 -8.19 -11.51
N PRO A 83 -18.00 -8.20 -12.12
CA PRO A 83 -17.53 -9.35 -12.88
C PRO A 83 -17.54 -10.64 -12.06
N GLU A 84 -17.84 -11.76 -12.72
CA GLU A 84 -17.82 -13.08 -12.09
C GLU A 84 -16.41 -13.45 -11.60
N GLY A 85 -16.39 -14.30 -10.57
CA GLY A 85 -15.16 -14.83 -9.98
C GLY A 85 -14.79 -14.19 -8.63
N PRO A 86 -13.77 -14.73 -7.94
CA PRO A 86 -13.42 -14.28 -6.61
C PRO A 86 -12.75 -12.91 -6.68
N ARG A 87 -13.19 -11.97 -5.83
CA ARG A 87 -12.54 -10.67 -5.61
C ARG A 87 -11.62 -10.75 -4.40
N ASN A 88 -10.31 -10.81 -4.63
CA ASN A 88 -9.28 -10.89 -3.60
C ASN A 88 -7.99 -10.20 -4.08
N CYS A 89 -6.97 -10.09 -3.22
CA CYS A 89 -5.71 -9.42 -3.58
C CYS A 89 -4.92 -10.08 -4.73
N ARG A 90 -5.30 -11.28 -5.20
CA ARG A 90 -4.70 -11.92 -6.38
C ARG A 90 -5.43 -11.56 -7.68
N THR A 91 -6.73 -11.25 -7.59
CA THR A 91 -7.57 -10.94 -8.76
C THR A 91 -7.81 -9.46 -8.94
N LEU A 92 -7.64 -8.66 -7.88
CA LEU A 92 -7.74 -7.21 -7.91
C LEU A 92 -6.36 -6.55 -7.87
N PRO A 93 -6.19 -5.37 -8.48
CA PRO A 93 -4.93 -4.64 -8.51
C PRO A 93 -4.65 -3.93 -7.17
N ILE A 94 -4.65 -4.69 -6.09
CA ILE A 94 -4.33 -4.23 -4.73
C ILE A 94 -2.86 -4.58 -4.46
N PRO A 95 -1.98 -3.59 -4.23
CA PRO A 95 -0.59 -3.88 -3.88
C PRO A 95 -0.51 -4.74 -2.60
N PRO A 96 0.40 -5.73 -2.54
CA PRO A 96 0.49 -6.65 -1.40
C PRO A 96 0.65 -5.96 -0.04
N GLU A 97 1.33 -4.82 0.02
CA GLU A 97 1.52 -3.99 1.22
C GLU A 97 0.22 -3.41 1.79
N TYR A 98 -0.83 -3.27 0.97
CA TYR A 98 -2.15 -2.77 1.35
C TYR A 98 -3.22 -3.87 1.37
N CYS A 99 -2.84 -5.11 1.08
CA CYS A 99 -3.77 -6.23 1.10
C CYS A 99 -4.33 -6.45 2.52
N ILE A 100 -5.66 -6.49 2.62
CA ILE A 100 -6.37 -6.75 3.89
C ILE A 100 -6.63 -8.23 4.13
N CYS A 101 -6.37 -9.09 3.13
CA CYS A 101 -6.60 -10.53 3.28
C CYS A 101 -5.66 -11.10 4.34
N GLU A 102 -6.25 -11.84 5.28
CA GLU A 102 -5.49 -12.53 6.32
C GLU A 102 -4.72 -13.69 5.67
N THR A 103 -3.40 -13.66 5.82
CA THR A 103 -2.51 -14.75 5.39
C THR A 103 -1.92 -15.38 6.64
N THR A 104 -1.78 -16.70 6.68
CA THR A 104 -1.15 -17.37 7.81
C THR A 104 0.35 -17.04 7.85
N LYS A 105 0.84 -16.69 9.03
CA LYS A 105 2.22 -16.27 9.24
C LYS A 105 2.81 -16.98 10.44
N THR A 106 4.03 -17.47 10.28
CA THR A 106 4.80 -18.05 11.38
C THR A 106 5.79 -17.01 11.90
N GLN A 107 5.65 -16.65 13.18
CA GLN A 107 6.64 -15.78 13.84
C GLN A 107 7.98 -16.52 13.96
N LEU A 108 9.06 -15.88 13.55
CA LEU A 108 10.42 -16.41 13.69
C LEU A 108 11.19 -15.66 14.78
N ASN A 109 12.03 -16.38 15.51
CA ASN A 109 13.01 -15.77 16.40
C ASN A 109 14.16 -15.22 15.56
N VAL A 110 14.45 -13.93 15.69
CA VAL A 110 15.53 -13.27 14.96
C VAL A 110 16.88 -13.81 15.43
N THR A 111 17.75 -14.13 14.47
CA THR A 111 19.12 -14.60 14.69
C THR A 111 20.05 -13.91 13.68
N ASP A 112 21.37 -14.04 13.85
CA ASP A 112 22.35 -13.40 12.97
C ASP A 112 22.18 -13.76 11.49
N ASN A 113 21.72 -14.97 11.19
CA ASN A 113 21.44 -15.43 9.82
C ASN A 113 20.31 -14.63 9.14
N HIS A 114 19.40 -14.04 9.92
CA HIS A 114 18.26 -13.29 9.42
C HIS A 114 18.58 -11.81 9.16
N LEU A 115 19.72 -11.30 9.64
CA LEU A 115 20.07 -9.88 9.48
C LEU A 115 20.20 -9.45 8.01
N ALA A 116 20.56 -10.38 7.12
CA ALA A 116 20.62 -10.13 5.69
C ALA A 116 19.23 -9.79 5.09
N ILE A 117 18.15 -10.36 5.64
CA ILE A 117 16.77 -10.06 5.23
C ILE A 117 16.45 -8.60 5.55
N GLY A 118 16.71 -8.18 6.79
CA GLY A 118 16.49 -6.80 7.22
C GLY A 118 17.33 -5.78 6.46
N LYS A 119 18.59 -6.11 6.13
CA LYS A 119 19.49 -5.25 5.34
C LYS A 119 19.05 -5.01 3.90
N ALA A 120 18.16 -5.85 3.35
CA ALA A 120 17.57 -5.59 2.03
C ALA A 120 16.69 -4.33 2.00
N VAL A 121 16.09 -3.96 3.13
CA VAL A 121 15.16 -2.82 3.24
C VAL A 121 15.86 -1.47 3.04
N PRO A 122 16.91 -1.08 3.81
CA PRO A 122 17.60 0.18 3.58
C PRO A 122 18.25 0.23 2.19
N LYS A 123 18.75 -0.90 1.67
CA LYS A 123 19.28 -0.99 0.30
C LYS A 123 18.22 -0.60 -0.74
N PHE A 124 17.00 -1.13 -0.61
CA PHE A 124 15.88 -0.79 -1.48
C PHE A 124 15.52 0.71 -1.37
N LEU A 125 15.38 1.22 -0.13
CA LEU A 125 14.99 2.61 0.11
C LEU A 125 16.03 3.61 -0.41
N ASN A 126 17.32 3.37 -0.14
CA ASN A 126 18.41 4.22 -0.62
C ASN A 126 18.47 4.24 -2.15
N ARG A 127 18.24 3.10 -2.81
CA ARG A 127 18.14 3.06 -4.28
C ARG A 127 17.02 3.98 -4.79
N ARG A 128 15.84 3.98 -4.16
CA ARG A 128 14.75 4.91 -4.53
C ARG A 128 15.14 6.38 -4.34
N LEU A 129 15.88 6.72 -3.28
CA LEU A 129 16.38 8.08 -3.06
C LEU A 129 17.35 8.52 -4.17
N VAL A 130 18.18 7.60 -4.68
CA VAL A 130 19.11 7.84 -5.80
C VAL A 130 18.34 7.99 -7.11
N GLU A 131 17.42 7.08 -7.42
CA GLU A 131 16.58 7.12 -8.64
C GLU A 131 15.77 8.42 -8.75
N LYS A 132 15.24 8.90 -7.61
CA LYS A 132 14.50 10.16 -7.52
C LYS A 132 15.40 11.40 -7.36
N LYS A 133 16.72 11.23 -7.43
CA LYS A 133 17.74 12.30 -7.40
C LYS A 133 17.73 13.17 -6.13
N ILE A 134 17.35 12.59 -4.98
CA ILE A 134 17.31 13.30 -3.69
C ILE A 134 18.33 12.75 -2.66
N SER A 135 19.15 11.78 -3.02
CA SER A 135 20.23 11.24 -2.15
C SER A 135 21.27 12.29 -1.71
N LYS A 136 21.34 13.45 -2.39
CA LYS A 136 22.18 14.57 -1.95
C LYS A 136 21.64 15.26 -0.70
N ILE A 137 20.31 15.35 -0.56
CA ILE A 137 19.64 16.08 0.54
C ILE A 137 19.13 15.15 1.65
N CYS A 138 18.78 13.91 1.32
CA CYS A 138 18.38 12.88 2.28
C CYS A 138 19.59 12.05 2.69
N ALA A 139 19.73 11.80 3.99
CA ALA A 139 20.74 10.92 4.55
C ALA A 139 20.55 9.48 4.05
N GLU A 140 21.66 8.76 3.93
CA GLU A 140 21.64 7.33 3.65
C GLU A 140 21.09 6.59 4.87
N LEU A 141 20.13 5.70 4.62
CA LEU A 141 19.52 4.87 5.64
C LEU A 141 20.35 3.60 5.85
N ASP A 142 20.45 3.17 7.10
CA ASP A 142 21.08 1.92 7.50
C ASP A 142 20.17 1.19 8.50
N MET A 143 20.35 -0.13 8.60
CA MET A 143 19.58 -0.93 9.54
C MET A 143 20.10 -0.68 10.95
N ASP A 144 19.19 -0.27 11.85
CA ASP A 144 19.45 -0.21 13.29
C ASP A 144 19.12 -1.58 13.91
N GLU A 145 17.91 -2.08 13.66
CA GLU A 145 17.39 -3.30 14.28
C GLU A 145 16.37 -4.00 13.37
N LEU A 146 16.39 -5.34 13.34
CA LEU A 146 15.31 -6.16 12.80
C LEU A 146 14.40 -6.56 13.95
N THR A 147 13.24 -5.90 14.07
CA THR A 147 12.37 -6.00 15.26
C THR A 147 11.38 -7.15 15.16
N GLU A 148 10.85 -7.43 13.96
CA GLU A 148 9.91 -8.53 13.74
C GLU A 148 10.24 -9.24 12.43
N LEU A 149 10.12 -10.56 12.45
CA LEU A 149 10.31 -11.43 11.30
C LEU A 149 9.22 -12.49 11.28
N GLN A 150 8.47 -12.53 10.20
CA GLN A 150 7.40 -13.50 9.99
C GLN A 150 7.57 -14.18 8.64
N ARG A 151 7.50 -15.50 8.62
CA ARG A 151 7.44 -16.27 7.37
C ARG A 151 6.00 -16.38 6.91
N ILE A 152 5.76 -16.14 5.63
CA ILE A 152 4.44 -16.31 5.02
C ILE A 152 4.23 -17.79 4.67
N GLU A 153 3.17 -18.40 5.18
CA GLU A 153 2.86 -19.80 4.87
C GLU A 153 2.32 -19.94 3.44
N GLY A 154 2.68 -21.04 2.77
CA GLY A 154 2.29 -21.28 1.38
C GLY A 154 3.06 -20.46 0.34
N ALA A 155 4.00 -19.62 0.76
CA ALA A 155 4.96 -18.93 -0.09
C ALA A 155 6.39 -19.35 0.31
N GLU A 156 7.16 -19.86 -0.65
CA GLU A 156 8.56 -20.18 -0.40
C GLU A 156 9.34 -18.87 -0.25
N GLU A 157 10.12 -18.78 0.83
CA GLU A 157 11.16 -17.74 0.96
C GLU A 157 10.63 -16.30 0.93
N LEU A 158 9.39 -16.14 1.42
CA LEU A 158 8.72 -14.87 1.59
C LEU A 158 8.56 -14.53 3.07
N TYR A 159 9.03 -13.34 3.43
CA TYR A 159 9.06 -12.85 4.80
C TYR A 159 8.37 -11.49 4.90
N GLU A 160 7.49 -11.29 5.88
CA GLU A 160 7.10 -9.95 6.34
C GLU A 160 8.09 -9.54 7.43
N VAL A 161 8.72 -8.38 7.26
CA VAL A 161 9.73 -7.87 8.18
C VAL A 161 9.32 -6.51 8.70
N THR A 162 9.58 -6.26 9.97
CA THR A 162 9.58 -4.92 10.56
C THR A 162 11.01 -4.56 10.93
N VAL A 163 11.52 -3.47 10.37
CA VAL A 163 12.89 -2.99 10.61
C VAL A 163 12.87 -1.56 11.13
N LYS A 164 13.74 -1.30 12.09
CA LYS A 164 14.07 0.05 12.52
C LYS A 164 15.32 0.51 11.80
N LEU A 165 15.26 1.69 11.20
CA LEU A 165 16.35 2.28 10.43
C LEU A 165 16.88 3.54 11.10
N ARG A 166 18.16 3.80 10.84
CA ARG A 166 18.88 5.02 11.22
C ARG A 166 19.39 5.74 9.97
N PRO A 167 19.57 7.06 9.99
CA PRO A 167 19.16 8.00 11.04
C PRO A 167 17.64 8.21 11.09
N GLY A 168 17.15 8.78 12.19
CA GLY A 168 15.74 9.20 12.32
C GLY A 168 14.77 8.16 12.89
N GLY A 169 15.25 6.97 13.24
CA GLY A 169 14.49 5.95 13.97
C GLY A 169 13.21 5.53 13.26
N GLY A 170 13.21 5.51 11.93
CA GLY A 170 12.05 5.13 11.14
C GLY A 170 11.79 3.64 11.27
N ILE A 171 10.55 3.26 11.60
CA ILE A 171 10.14 1.85 11.65
C ILE A 171 9.39 1.56 10.36
N PHE A 172 9.83 0.56 9.62
CA PHE A 172 9.29 0.21 8.31
C PHE A 172 8.85 -1.23 8.30
N ARG A 173 7.74 -1.52 7.62
CA ARG A 173 7.25 -2.89 7.42
C ARG A 173 7.12 -3.18 5.95
N THR A 174 7.58 -4.35 5.52
CA THR A 174 7.56 -4.72 4.10
C THR A 174 7.67 -6.23 3.92
N PHE A 175 7.43 -6.68 2.70
CA PHE A 175 7.71 -8.04 2.26
C PHE A 175 9.08 -8.12 1.59
N VAL A 176 9.85 -9.14 1.98
CA VAL A 176 11.17 -9.46 1.44
C VAL A 176 11.16 -10.90 0.98
N MET A 177 11.65 -11.14 -0.23
CA MET A 177 11.78 -12.47 -0.81
C MET A 177 13.23 -12.77 -1.15
N GLY A 178 13.63 -14.03 -0.96
CA GLY A 178 14.92 -14.54 -1.41
C GLY A 178 15.56 -15.55 -0.46
N THR A 179 16.73 -16.04 -0.84
CA THR A 179 17.46 -17.10 -0.13
C THR A 179 18.96 -16.87 -0.18
N ASN A 180 19.70 -17.59 0.68
CA ASN A 180 21.17 -17.68 0.60
C ASN A 180 21.87 -16.30 0.59
N GLY A 181 21.34 -15.35 1.35
CA GLY A 181 21.88 -13.99 1.43
C GLY A 181 21.46 -13.04 0.30
N ASN A 182 20.74 -13.53 -0.71
CA ASN A 182 20.19 -12.69 -1.78
C ASN A 182 18.71 -12.39 -1.50
N TYR A 183 18.47 -11.25 -0.86
CA TYR A 183 17.14 -10.81 -0.45
C TYR A 183 16.75 -9.50 -1.15
N SER A 184 15.48 -9.41 -1.54
CA SER A 184 14.92 -8.25 -2.22
C SER A 184 13.54 -7.89 -1.71
N VAL A 185 13.26 -6.58 -1.60
CA VAL A 185 11.91 -6.08 -1.35
C VAL A 185 11.07 -6.29 -2.62
N ILE A 186 9.89 -6.87 -2.47
CA ILE A 186 9.03 -7.27 -3.60
C ILE A 186 7.83 -6.34 -3.83
N VAL A 187 7.67 -5.34 -2.98
CA VAL A 187 6.57 -4.37 -3.06
C VAL A 187 7.05 -3.03 -3.61
N PRO A 188 6.21 -2.30 -4.35
CA PRO A 188 6.57 -0.99 -4.86
C PRO A 188 6.76 0.02 -3.74
N GLU A 189 6.00 -0.06 -2.64
CA GLU A 189 6.10 0.86 -1.51
C GLU A 189 6.41 0.16 -0.18
N VAL A 190 7.18 0.87 0.65
CA VAL A 190 7.59 0.39 1.98
C VAL A 190 7.01 1.34 3.03
N PRO A 191 5.88 1.00 3.66
CA PRO A 191 5.22 1.88 4.61
C PRO A 191 6.07 2.10 5.86
N ARG A 192 6.10 3.34 6.33
CA ARG A 192 6.66 3.73 7.63
C ARG A 192 5.56 3.71 8.69
N LEU A 193 5.78 2.96 9.77
CA LEU A 193 4.80 2.73 10.86
C LEU A 193 4.83 3.80 11.96
N ASN A 194 5.79 4.72 11.95
CA ASN A 194 5.91 5.75 12.96
C ASN A 194 5.99 7.15 12.34
N LYS A 195 5.58 8.16 13.11
CA LYS A 195 5.61 9.57 12.68
C LYS A 195 7.03 9.96 12.28
N TYR A 196 7.19 10.57 11.10
CA TYR A 196 8.45 11.10 10.61
C TYR A 196 8.64 12.61 10.91
N GLY A 197 7.54 13.29 11.24
CA GLY A 197 7.55 14.71 11.60
C GLY A 197 8.12 15.59 10.48
N THR A 198 8.89 16.61 10.85
CA THR A 198 9.49 17.57 9.92
C THR A 198 10.83 17.08 9.33
N LYS A 199 11.31 15.89 9.72
CA LYS A 199 12.65 15.41 9.37
C LYS A 199 12.83 15.06 7.89
N GLY A 200 11.75 14.95 7.13
CA GLY A 200 11.77 14.73 5.66
C GLY A 200 11.45 15.97 4.83
N PHE A 201 11.28 17.16 5.43
CA PHE A 201 10.72 18.33 4.74
C PHE A 201 11.69 19.07 3.79
N CYS A 202 12.94 18.63 3.67
CA CYS A 202 13.89 19.12 2.68
C CYS A 202 13.53 18.68 1.25
N THR A 203 12.62 17.71 1.07
CA THR A 203 12.09 17.35 -0.24
C THR A 203 10.65 17.85 -0.41
N SER A 204 10.36 18.37 -1.60
CA SER A 204 9.00 18.69 -2.04
C SER A 204 8.23 17.46 -2.53
N ILE A 205 8.90 16.33 -2.72
CA ILE A 205 8.29 15.07 -3.17
C ILE A 205 7.62 14.39 -1.97
N ASN A 206 6.30 14.54 -1.85
CA ASN A 206 5.52 14.06 -0.70
C ASN A 206 5.70 12.56 -0.44
N GLU A 207 5.70 11.74 -1.50
CA GLU A 207 5.89 10.28 -1.45
C GLU A 207 7.21 9.86 -0.78
N LEU A 208 8.25 10.72 -0.83
CA LEU A 208 9.58 10.41 -0.32
C LEU A 208 9.83 10.98 1.07
N ARG A 209 8.93 11.82 1.61
CA ARG A 209 9.08 12.38 2.96
C ARG A 209 9.13 11.32 4.08
N PRO A 210 8.36 10.22 4.03
CA PRO A 210 8.41 9.20 5.09
C PRO A 210 9.78 8.52 5.19
N ILE A 211 10.46 8.32 4.04
CA ILE A 211 11.76 7.65 3.95
C ILE A 211 12.95 8.63 4.01
N CYS A 212 12.75 9.90 3.69
CA CYS A 212 13.82 10.89 3.71
C CYS A 212 14.10 11.39 5.14
N PHE A 213 15.35 11.29 5.57
CA PHE A 213 15.87 12.03 6.71
C PHE A 213 16.81 13.13 6.23
N CYS A 214 16.47 14.40 6.43
CA CYS A 214 17.25 15.52 5.90
C CYS A 214 18.64 15.59 6.54
N LYS A 215 19.68 15.66 5.70
CA LYS A 215 21.08 15.74 6.16
C LYS A 215 21.35 16.95 7.04
N SER A 216 20.57 18.03 6.93
CA SER A 216 20.67 19.20 7.81
C SER A 216 20.41 18.89 9.28
N PHE A 217 19.75 17.77 9.60
CA PHE A 217 19.56 17.30 10.98
C PHE A 217 20.64 16.33 11.46
N LEU A 218 21.59 15.94 10.60
CA LEU A 218 22.72 15.13 11.04
C LEU A 218 23.67 15.97 11.89
N PRO A 219 24.33 15.36 12.90
CA PRO A 219 25.41 16.03 13.61
C PRO A 219 26.47 16.47 12.59
N LYS A 220 26.94 17.71 12.69
CA LYS A 220 28.11 18.13 11.93
C LYS A 220 29.28 17.28 12.43
N THR A 221 29.86 16.46 11.57
CA THR A 221 31.14 15.81 11.87
C THR A 221 32.17 16.91 12.11
N THR A 222 32.52 17.15 13.36
CA THR A 222 33.75 17.87 13.70
C THR A 222 34.90 17.02 13.18
N THR A 223 35.37 17.32 11.98
CA THR A 223 36.69 16.91 11.53
C THR A 223 37.67 17.53 12.52
N SER A 224 38.13 16.78 13.52
CA SER A 224 39.37 17.11 14.19
C SER A 224 40.45 17.01 13.13
N LYS A 225 40.90 18.17 12.62
CA LYS A 225 42.17 18.24 11.91
C LYS A 225 43.22 17.77 12.92
N SER A 226 43.75 16.56 12.69
CA SER A 226 45.07 16.18 13.20
C SER A 226 46.12 16.53 12.16
#